data_AF-A0A3D8PAL4-F1
#
_entry.id   AF-A0A3D8PAL4-F1
#
_cell.length_a   1.000
_cell.length_b   1.000
_cell.length_c   1.000
_cell.angle_alpha   90.00
_cell.angle_beta   90.00
_cell.angle_gamma   90.00
#
_symmetry.space_group_name_H-M   'P 1'
#
loop_
_entity.id
_entity.type
_entity.pdbx_description
1 polymer ?
#
loop_
_entity_poly.entity_id
_entity_poly.type
_entity_poly.pdbx_seq_one_letter_code
_entity_poly.pdbx_strand_id
1 'polypeptide(L)'
;MRRAIRAYCRSNAAELAERLADRSIIYGKGGGYLRASGEQAAAILRAAFEKHFANISGPTAVRLTVDEARGFPSFKGVPEASQTAWLVIVSDSASQSAYGLVQEGGLWIDEQVREAFAKARAMTIACETLLNMERMDGETAGSA
;
A
#
# COMPACT_ATOMS: atom_id res chain seq x y z
N MET A 1 5.25 -2.25 17.11
CA MET A 1 5.11 -0.79 17.33
C MET A 1 4.74 -0.48 18.79
N ARG A 2 5.37 0.54 19.40
CA ARG A 2 5.12 0.95 20.80
C ARG A 2 3.75 1.63 20.97
N ARG A 3 3.16 1.58 22.18
CA ARG A 3 1.85 2.20 22.49
C ARG A 3 1.81 3.70 22.21
N ALA A 4 2.86 4.44 22.59
CA ALA A 4 2.97 5.88 22.36
C ALA A 4 2.95 6.24 20.87
N ILE A 5 3.66 5.47 20.04
CA ILE A 5 3.67 5.65 18.59
C ILE A 5 2.28 5.41 18.00
N ARG A 6 1.60 4.32 18.39
CA ARG A 6 0.22 4.06 17.94
C ARG A 6 -0.74 5.18 18.34
N ALA A 7 -0.63 5.71 19.56
CA ALA A 7 -1.44 6.84 19.99
C ALA A 7 -1.17 8.09 19.14
N TYR A 8 0.10 8.39 18.87
CA TYR A 8 0.50 9.48 17.98
C TYR A 8 -0.08 9.33 16.58
N CYS A 9 0.05 8.15 15.96
CA CYS A 9 -0.51 7.89 14.63
C CYS A 9 -2.02 8.12 14.57
N ARG A 10 -2.76 7.66 15.59
CA ARG A 10 -4.22 7.84 15.65
C ARG A 10 -4.62 9.30 15.79
N SER A 11 -3.93 10.05 16.64
CA SER A 11 -4.24 11.47 16.86
C SER A 11 -3.87 12.35 15.67
N ASN A 12 -2.97 11.91 14.80
CA ASN A 12 -2.45 12.69 13.66
C ASN A 12 -2.73 11.99 12.32
N ALA A 13 -3.75 11.13 12.25
CA ALA A 13 -3.97 10.24 11.10
C ALA A 13 -4.09 10.98 9.77
N ALA A 14 -4.89 12.05 9.73
CA ALA A 14 -5.09 12.87 8.53
C ALA A 14 -3.80 13.58 8.08
N GLU A 15 -3.05 14.20 9.01
CA GLU A 15 -1.79 14.88 8.67
C GLU A 15 -0.73 13.90 8.15
N LEU A 16 -0.61 12.74 8.79
CA LEU A 16 0.31 11.68 8.36
C LEU A 16 -0.09 11.12 6.98
N ALA A 17 -1.38 10.95 6.74
CA ALA A 17 -1.91 10.48 5.47
C ALA A 17 -1.64 11.47 4.33
N GLU A 18 -1.82 12.77 4.56
CA GLU A 18 -1.49 13.82 3.58
C GLU A 18 0.00 13.73 3.18
N ARG A 19 0.89 13.73 4.19
CA ARG A 19 2.33 13.66 3.98
C ARG A 19 2.76 12.40 3.26
N LEU A 20 2.20 11.25 3.66
CA LEU A 20 2.60 9.97 3.09
C LEU A 20 1.97 9.72 1.74
N ALA A 21 0.74 10.13 1.45
CA ALA A 21 0.19 10.01 0.12
C ALA A 21 0.95 10.90 -0.88
N ASP A 22 1.30 12.12 -0.48
CA ASP A 22 2.06 13.03 -1.34
C ASP A 22 3.49 12.55 -1.60
N ARG A 23 4.08 11.87 -0.59
CA ARG A 23 5.42 11.25 -0.64
C ARG A 23 5.39 9.76 -0.95
N SER A 24 4.24 9.17 -1.27
CA SER A 24 4.09 7.72 -1.42
C SER A 24 4.76 7.30 -2.72
N ILE A 25 6.03 6.95 -2.58
CA ILE A 25 6.88 6.45 -3.64
C ILE A 25 6.66 4.93 -3.66
N ILE A 26 6.15 4.41 -4.78
CA ILE A 26 6.26 2.98 -5.03
C ILE A 26 7.68 2.72 -5.49
N TYR A 27 8.38 1.86 -4.76
CA TYR A 27 9.69 1.37 -5.16
C TYR A 27 9.49 0.33 -6.28
N GLY A 28 9.79 0.73 -7.51
CA GLY A 28 9.89 -0.22 -8.62
C GLY A 28 11.11 -1.14 -8.43
N LYS A 29 11.08 -2.35 -9.00
CA LYS A 29 12.19 -3.33 -8.97
C LYS A 29 13.54 -2.82 -9.53
N GLY A 30 13.62 -1.58 -10.02
CA GLY A 30 14.82 -0.95 -10.58
C GLY A 30 15.26 0.34 -9.89
N GLY A 31 14.83 0.61 -8.65
CA GLY A 31 15.23 1.81 -7.89
C GLY A 31 14.58 3.12 -8.36
N GLY A 32 13.61 3.04 -9.28
CA GLY A 32 12.90 4.20 -9.82
C GLY A 32 11.75 4.65 -8.92
N TYR A 33 11.62 5.97 -8.77
CA TYR A 33 10.56 6.66 -8.04
C TYR A 33 9.28 6.70 -8.88
N LEU A 34 8.22 6.00 -8.48
CA LEU A 34 6.91 6.10 -9.14
C LEU A 34 5.89 6.70 -8.17
N ARG A 35 5.41 7.91 -8.50
CA ARG A 35 4.33 8.60 -7.79
C ARG A 35 2.99 8.16 -8.39
N ALA A 36 1.96 8.00 -7.56
CA ALA A 36 0.59 7.92 -8.05
C ALA A 36 0.31 9.20 -8.88
N SER A 37 0.10 9.04 -10.19
CA SER A 37 0.13 10.15 -11.15
C SER A 37 -1.24 10.79 -11.42
N GLY A 38 -2.28 10.36 -10.70
CA GLY A 38 -3.64 10.89 -10.83
C GLY A 38 -4.22 11.40 -9.50
N GLU A 39 -5.02 12.46 -9.57
CA GLU A 39 -5.73 13.05 -8.42
C GLU A 39 -6.60 12.00 -7.70
N GLN A 40 -7.26 11.12 -8.46
CA GLN A 40 -8.05 10.01 -7.92
C GLN A 40 -7.19 9.01 -7.12
N ALA A 41 -6.04 8.59 -7.67
CA ALA A 41 -5.17 7.63 -6.99
C ALA A 41 -4.54 8.25 -5.72
N ALA A 42 -4.20 9.55 -5.76
CA ALA A 42 -3.74 10.29 -4.60
C ALA A 42 -4.82 10.37 -3.51
N ALA A 43 -6.07 10.68 -3.88
CA ALA A 43 -7.20 10.71 -2.94
C ALA A 43 -7.46 9.34 -2.30
N ILE A 44 -7.41 8.26 -3.09
CA ILE A 44 -7.53 6.88 -2.60
C ILE A 44 -6.42 6.57 -1.59
N LEU A 45 -5.17 6.93 -1.90
CA LEU A 45 -4.04 6.70 -1.01
C LEU A 45 -4.16 7.50 0.29
N ARG A 46 -4.57 8.78 0.23
CA ARG A 46 -4.82 9.59 1.43
C ARG A 46 -5.85 8.91 2.33
N ALA A 47 -7.02 8.55 1.77
CA ALA A 47 -8.07 7.90 2.54
C ALA A 47 -7.62 6.54 3.12
N ALA A 48 -6.86 5.76 2.35
CA ALA A 48 -6.34 4.47 2.80
C ALA A 48 -5.32 4.61 3.94
N PHE A 49 -4.39 5.57 3.83
CA PHE A 49 -3.41 5.87 4.89
C PHE A 49 -4.08 6.43 6.13
N GLU A 50 -5.05 7.33 5.99
CA GLU A 50 -5.79 7.88 7.11
C GLU A 50 -6.50 6.76 7.89
N LYS A 51 -7.20 5.88 7.17
CA LYS A 51 -7.82 4.68 7.76
C LYS A 51 -6.79 3.78 8.46
N HIS A 52 -5.61 3.62 7.86
CA HIS A 52 -4.53 2.82 8.44
C HIS A 52 -4.02 3.43 9.75
N PHE A 53 -3.73 4.74 9.79
CA PHE A 53 -3.22 5.41 10.98
C PHE A 53 -4.26 5.53 12.09
N ALA A 54 -5.53 5.75 11.74
CA ALA A 54 -6.65 5.73 12.68
C ALA A 54 -6.81 4.37 13.39
N ASN A 55 -6.40 3.28 12.75
CA ASN A 55 -6.46 1.93 13.31
C ASN A 55 -5.16 1.12 13.12
N ILE A 56 -4.03 1.68 13.55
CA ILE A 56 -2.70 1.12 13.34
C ILE A 56 -2.36 -0.11 14.22
N SER A 57 -3.17 -1.16 14.13
CA SER A 57 -2.96 -2.46 14.80
C SER A 57 -2.60 -3.60 13.86
N GLY A 58 -2.81 -3.43 12.56
CA GLY A 58 -2.53 -4.44 11.55
C GLY A 58 -2.65 -3.90 10.13
N PRO A 59 -2.54 -4.78 9.11
CA PRO A 59 -2.71 -4.40 7.73
C PRO A 59 -4.07 -3.76 7.48
N THR A 60 -4.12 -2.76 6.61
CA THR A 60 -5.39 -2.15 6.16
C THR A 60 -5.63 -2.49 4.72
N ALA A 61 -6.70 -3.23 4.44
CA ALA A 61 -7.13 -3.57 3.10
C ALA A 61 -8.26 -2.62 2.65
N VAL A 62 -8.13 -2.13 1.42
CA VAL A 62 -9.10 -1.27 0.75
C VAL A 62 -9.46 -1.93 -0.58
N ARG A 63 -10.77 -2.09 -0.80
CA ARG A 63 -11.31 -2.60 -2.06
C ARG A 63 -11.34 -1.46 -3.07
N LEU A 64 -10.88 -1.73 -4.28
CA LEU A 64 -10.88 -0.80 -5.41
C LEU A 64 -11.54 -1.48 -6.61
N THR A 65 -12.09 -0.67 -7.50
CA THR A 65 -12.39 -1.08 -8.87
C THR A 65 -11.09 -1.17 -9.68
N VAL A 66 -11.10 -1.93 -10.78
CA VAL A 66 -9.98 -1.96 -11.73
C VAL A 66 -9.68 -0.57 -12.31
N ASP A 67 -10.70 0.26 -12.53
CA ASP A 67 -10.50 1.62 -13.04
C ASP A 67 -9.78 2.53 -12.04
N GLU A 68 -10.15 2.47 -10.77
CA GLU A 68 -9.42 3.15 -9.69
C GLU A 68 -7.98 2.64 -9.58
N ALA A 69 -7.78 1.32 -9.69
CA ALA A 69 -6.47 0.69 -9.63
C ALA A 69 -5.56 1.09 -10.80
N ARG A 70 -6.11 1.39 -11.98
CA ARG A 70 -5.34 1.89 -13.15
C ARG A 70 -4.69 3.25 -12.91
N GLY A 71 -5.15 4.02 -11.91
CA GLY A 71 -4.48 5.25 -11.49
C GLY A 71 -3.13 5.03 -10.82
N PHE A 72 -2.77 3.78 -10.49
CA PHE A 72 -1.52 3.42 -9.85
C PHE A 72 -0.49 2.93 -10.89
N PRO A 73 0.74 3.48 -10.89
CA PRO A 73 1.74 3.21 -11.93
C PRO A 73 2.24 1.76 -11.96
N SER A 74 2.14 1.03 -10.84
CA SER A 74 2.53 -0.38 -10.75
C SER A 74 1.41 -1.35 -11.11
N PHE A 75 0.18 -0.87 -11.32
CA PHE A 75 -0.95 -1.73 -11.59
C PHE A 75 -0.96 -2.21 -13.03
N LYS A 76 -0.92 -3.53 -13.21
CA LYS A 76 -1.11 -4.18 -14.52
C LYS A 76 -2.37 -5.04 -14.42
N GLY A 77 -3.48 -4.48 -14.87
CA GLY A 77 -4.76 -5.20 -14.90
C GLY A 77 -4.72 -6.37 -15.88
N VAL A 78 -5.43 -7.44 -15.52
CA VAL A 78 -5.69 -8.61 -16.37
C VAL A 78 -7.14 -8.51 -16.88
N PRO A 79 -7.36 -8.40 -18.20
CA PRO A 79 -8.70 -8.19 -18.76
C PRO A 79 -9.73 -9.27 -18.40
N GLU A 80 -9.29 -10.53 -18.29
CA GLU A 80 -10.16 -11.70 -18.04
C GLU A 80 -10.39 -11.99 -16.55
N ALA A 81 -9.84 -11.17 -15.66
CA ALA A 81 -9.95 -11.33 -14.21
C ALA A 81 -11.09 -10.49 -13.61
N SER A 82 -11.31 -10.63 -12.29
CA SER A 82 -12.34 -9.88 -11.57
C SER A 82 -12.16 -8.36 -11.71
N GLN A 83 -13.27 -7.61 -11.71
CA GLN A 83 -13.25 -6.13 -11.74
C GLN A 83 -12.88 -5.50 -10.38
N THR A 84 -12.46 -6.33 -9.42
CA THR A 84 -12.04 -5.90 -8.09
C THR A 84 -10.52 -5.99 -7.94
N ALA A 85 -9.94 -4.98 -7.32
CA ALA A 85 -8.57 -4.97 -6.85
C ALA A 85 -8.51 -4.66 -5.34
N TRP A 86 -7.42 -5.06 -4.71
CA TRP A 86 -7.17 -4.86 -3.29
C TRP A 86 -5.88 -4.10 -3.10
N LEU A 87 -5.98 -2.93 -2.47
CA LEU A 87 -4.85 -2.16 -1.96
C LEU A 87 -4.66 -2.52 -0.48
N VAL A 88 -3.45 -2.91 -0.10
CA VAL A 88 -3.12 -3.24 1.29
C VAL A 88 -1.98 -2.37 1.77
N ILE A 89 -2.17 -1.68 2.89
CA ILE A 89 -1.15 -0.90 3.58
C ILE A 89 -0.65 -1.67 4.79
N VAL A 90 0.67 -1.68 4.97
CA VAL A 90 1.35 -2.23 6.15
C VAL A 90 2.30 -1.17 6.71
N SER A 91 2.58 -1.26 8.01
CA SER A 91 3.59 -0.45 8.68
C SER A 91 4.51 -1.30 9.54
N ASP A 92 5.76 -0.90 9.64
CA ASP A 92 6.77 -1.57 10.45
C ASP A 92 6.77 -1.07 11.91
N SER A 93 7.80 -1.43 12.67
CA SER A 93 7.95 -0.98 14.06
C SER A 93 8.46 0.46 14.20
N ALA A 94 9.17 0.99 13.20
CA ALA A 94 9.68 2.34 13.08
C ALA A 94 8.67 3.34 12.50
N SER A 95 7.47 2.88 12.12
CA SER A 95 6.39 3.68 11.51
C SER A 95 6.64 4.07 10.05
N GLN A 96 7.51 3.34 9.36
CA GLN A 96 7.53 3.33 7.91
C GLN A 96 6.31 2.57 7.41
N SER A 97 5.74 3.01 6.28
CA SER A 97 4.56 2.40 5.70
C SER A 97 4.75 2.17 4.21
N ALA A 98 4.24 1.05 3.72
CA ALA A 98 4.23 0.71 2.31
C ALA A 98 2.87 0.13 1.92
N TYR A 99 2.60 0.07 0.62
CA TYR A 99 1.40 -0.55 0.11
C TYR A 99 1.67 -1.51 -1.04
N GLY A 100 0.76 -2.46 -1.22
CA GLY A 100 0.72 -3.37 -2.36
C GLY A 100 -0.67 -3.36 -2.97
N LEU A 101 -0.75 -3.65 -4.27
CA LEU A 101 -1.99 -3.60 -5.05
C LEU A 101 -2.09 -4.84 -5.93
N VAL A 102 -3.21 -5.57 -5.84
CA VAL A 102 -3.43 -6.81 -6.59
C VAL A 102 -4.88 -6.89 -7.07
N GLN A 103 -5.09 -7.24 -8.33
CA GLN A 103 -6.40 -7.58 -8.86
C GLN A 103 -6.80 -8.99 -8.41
N GLU A 104 -8.07 -9.19 -8.06
CA GLU A 104 -8.62 -10.52 -7.84
C GLU A 104 -8.49 -11.41 -9.08
N GLY A 105 -8.34 -12.71 -8.86
CA GLY A 105 -8.16 -13.71 -9.93
C GLY A 105 -9.40 -13.93 -10.81
N GLY A 106 -9.33 -14.96 -11.65
CA GLY A 106 -10.38 -15.32 -12.60
C GLY A 106 -11.71 -15.72 -11.94
N LEU A 107 -12.82 -15.42 -12.61
CA LEU A 107 -14.18 -15.57 -12.06
C LEU A 107 -14.60 -17.03 -11.82
N TRP A 108 -13.83 -18.00 -12.30
CA TRP A 108 -14.05 -19.44 -12.11
C TRP A 108 -13.65 -19.95 -10.71
N ILE A 109 -12.88 -19.17 -9.95
CA ILE A 109 -12.51 -19.47 -8.56
C ILE A 109 -13.60 -18.92 -7.63
N ASP A 110 -13.88 -19.58 -6.51
CA ASP A 110 -14.79 -19.06 -5.47
C ASP A 110 -14.43 -17.63 -5.02
N GLU A 111 -15.45 -16.79 -4.78
CA GLU A 111 -15.26 -15.38 -4.45
C GLU A 111 -14.43 -15.16 -3.18
N GLN A 112 -14.68 -15.93 -2.12
CA GLN A 112 -13.95 -15.78 -0.86
C GLN A 112 -12.49 -16.18 -1.04
N VAL A 113 -12.22 -17.20 -1.84
CA VAL A 113 -10.85 -17.63 -2.17
C VAL A 113 -10.12 -16.57 -2.98
N ARG A 114 -10.76 -15.96 -4.00
CA ARG A 114 -10.17 -14.88 -4.80
C ARG A 114 -9.82 -13.67 -3.94
N GLU A 115 -10.76 -13.24 -3.10
CA GLU A 115 -10.58 -12.11 -2.19
C GLU A 115 -9.43 -12.36 -1.22
N ALA A 116 -9.43 -13.50 -0.53
CA ALA A 116 -8.40 -13.84 0.43
C ALA A 116 -7.00 -13.91 -0.21
N PHE A 117 -6.91 -14.54 -1.39
CA PHE A 117 -5.65 -14.64 -2.13
C PHE A 117 -5.14 -13.28 -2.58
N ALA A 118 -6.00 -12.42 -3.14
CA ALA A 118 -5.63 -11.08 -3.59
C ALA A 118 -5.14 -10.20 -2.43
N LYS A 119 -5.85 -10.22 -1.29
CA LYS A 119 -5.42 -9.51 -0.08
C LYS A 119 -4.08 -10.02 0.44
N ALA A 120 -3.91 -11.34 0.53
CA ALA A 120 -2.65 -11.94 0.99
C ALA A 120 -1.50 -11.55 0.07
N ARG A 121 -1.70 -11.59 -1.25
CA ARG A 121 -0.68 -11.23 -2.23
C ARG A 121 -0.34 -9.74 -2.19
N ALA A 122 -1.35 -8.86 -2.06
CA ALA A 122 -1.14 -7.43 -1.90
C ALA A 122 -0.37 -7.12 -0.61
N MET A 123 -0.67 -7.82 0.49
CA MET A 123 0.09 -7.72 1.74
C MET A 123 1.55 -8.17 1.56
N THR A 124 1.79 -9.29 0.86
CA THR A 124 3.17 -9.74 0.58
C THR A 124 3.95 -8.68 -0.19
N ILE A 125 3.35 -8.10 -1.24
CA ILE A 125 3.97 -7.01 -2.02
C ILE A 125 4.29 -5.82 -1.11
N ALA A 126 3.35 -5.41 -0.27
CA ALA A 126 3.54 -4.28 0.65
C ALA A 126 4.71 -4.53 1.62
N CYS A 127 4.82 -5.74 2.17
CA CYS A 127 5.93 -6.14 3.04
C CYS A 127 7.27 -6.19 2.28
N GLU A 128 7.29 -6.74 1.06
CA GLU A 128 8.49 -6.77 0.21
C GLU A 128 8.98 -5.35 -0.12
N THR A 129 8.05 -4.42 -0.42
CA THR A 129 8.37 -3.01 -0.64
C THR A 129 8.98 -2.41 0.62
N LEU A 130 8.38 -2.62 1.79
CA LEU A 130 8.88 -2.09 3.06
C LEU A 130 10.29 -2.57 3.39
N LEU A 131 10.57 -3.87 3.21
CA LEU A 131 11.91 -4.43 3.43
C LEU A 131 12.97 -3.86 2.47
N ASN A 132 12.58 -3.55 1.23
CA ASN A 132 13.50 -2.94 0.27
C ASN A 132 13.81 -1.48 0.62
N MET A 133 12.85 -0.76 1.22
CA MET A 133 13.08 0.60 1.75
C MET A 133 14.16 0.61 2.84
N GLU A 134 14.03 -0.29 3.82
CA GLU A 134 14.98 -0.42 4.93
C GLU A 134 16.41 -0.72 4.45
N ARG A 135 16.56 -1.58 3.44
CA ARG A 135 17.87 -1.92 2.87
C ARG A 135 18.54 -0.73 2.21
N MET A 136 17.79 0.05 1.43
CA MET A 136 18.32 1.20 0.72
C MET A 136 18.76 2.32 1.68
N ASP A 137 17.96 2.61 2.71
CA ASP A 137 18.32 3.59 3.73
C ASP A 137 19.63 3.19 4.46
N GLY A 138 19.83 1.89 4.71
CA GLY A 138 21.04 1.34 5.30
C GLY A 138 22.30 1.44 4.42
N GLU A 139 22.17 1.22 3.11
CA GLU A 139 23.29 1.34 2.15
C GLU A 139 23.75 2.80 1.96
N THR A 140 22.82 3.75 1.98
CA THR A 140 23.17 5.18 1.97
C THR A 140 23.87 5.64 3.25
N ALA A 141 23.55 5.05 4.40
CA ALA A 141 24.17 5.40 5.68
C ALA A 141 25.60 4.84 5.86
N GLY A 142 25.94 3.74 5.14
CA GLY A 142 27.27 3.11 5.19
C GLY A 142 28.29 3.68 4.20
N SER A 143 27.89 4.65 3.37
CA SER A 143 28.71 5.21 2.28
C SER A 143 29.21 6.64 2.55
N ALA A 144 29.11 7.12 3.80
CA ALA A 144 29.49 8.47 4.23
C ALA A 144 30.71 8.49 5.15
#